data_AF-A0A4R3K3W6-F1
#
_entry.id   AF-A0A4R3K3W6-F1
#
_cell.length_a   1.000
_cell.length_b   1.000
_cell.length_c   1.000
_cell.angle_alpha   90.00
_cell.angle_beta   90.00
_cell.angle_gamma   90.00
#
_symmetry.space_group_name_H-M   'P 1'
#
loop_
_entity.id
_entity.type
_entity.pdbx_description
1 polymer ?
#
loop_
_entity_poly.entity_id
_entity_poly.type
_entity_poly.pdbx_seq_one_letter_code
_entity_poly.pdbx_strand_id
1 'polypeptide(L)' 'MSATLARRIGLRIAYYRKLQGYTQQQLAQKTDISFSYLGKIECGALKNCASLPLLMKIASGLDISLMDLLNDKLNDNL' A
#
# COMPACT_ATOMS: atom_id res chain seq x y z
N MET A 1 -12.00 -7.95 -17.08
CA MET A 1 -11.15 -8.54 -16.03
C MET A 1 -11.01 -7.53 -14.90
N SER A 2 -11.74 -7.70 -13.80
CA SER A 2 -11.75 -6.75 -12.68
C SER A 2 -10.36 -6.69 -12.02
N ALA A 3 -9.82 -5.50 -11.77
CA ALA A 3 -8.58 -5.34 -11.01
C ALA A 3 -8.79 -5.91 -9.60
N THR A 4 -7.94 -6.86 -9.18
CA THR A 4 -8.05 -7.52 -7.88
C THR A 4 -7.89 -6.51 -6.73
N LEU A 5 -8.53 -6.76 -5.59
CA LEU A 5 -8.42 -5.93 -4.38
C LEU A 5 -6.95 -5.67 -3.98
N ALA A 6 -6.11 -6.70 -4.08
CA ALA A 6 -4.68 -6.61 -3.81
C ALA A 6 -3.97 -5.58 -4.70
N ARG A 7 -4.32 -5.49 -5.98
CA ARG A 7 -3.76 -4.50 -6.91
C ARG A 7 -4.18 -3.08 -6.54
N ARG A 8 -5.45 -2.86 -6.19
CA ARG A 8 -5.93 -1.52 -5.79
C ARG A 8 -5.23 -1.03 -4.52
N ILE A 9 -5.10 -1.91 -3.52
CA ILE A 9 -4.39 -1.60 -2.28
C ILE A 9 -2.90 -1.33 -2.56
N GLY A 10 -2.24 -2.16 -3.38
CA GLY A 10 -0.85 -1.96 -3.77
C GLY A 10 -0.60 -0.59 -4.41
N LEU A 11 -1.47 -0.17 -5.34
CA LEU A 11 -1.39 1.14 -5.97
C LEU A 11 -1.61 2.29 -4.97
N ARG A 12 -2.51 2.13 -4.00
CA ARG A 12 -2.72 3.13 -2.93
C ARG A 12 -1.52 3.25 -2.01
N ILE A 13 -0.90 2.13 -1.63
CA ILE A 13 0.35 2.14 -0.85
C ILE A 13 1.41 2.95 -1.60
N ALA A 14 1.60 2.66 -2.90
CA ALA A 14 2.56 3.40 -3.72
C ALA A 14 2.21 4.89 -3.87
N TYR A 15 0.93 5.24 -3.97
CA TYR A 15 0.45 6.62 -4.02
C TYR A 15 0.81 7.39 -2.75
N TYR A 16 0.36 6.92 -1.59
CA TYR A 16 0.62 7.58 -0.31
C TYR A 16 2.11 7.60 0.03
N ARG A 17 2.86 6.54 -0.31
CA ARG A 17 4.31 6.51 -0.15
C ARG A 17 4.98 7.67 -0.89
N LYS A 18 4.59 7.90 -2.15
CA LYS A 18 5.11 9.01 -2.96
C LYS A 18 4.65 10.36 -2.43
N LEU A 19 3.41 10.46 -1.97
CA LEU A 19 2.87 11.68 -1.35
C LEU A 19 3.69 12.09 -0.11
N GLN A 20 4.12 11.11 0.68
CA GLN A 20 4.98 11.32 1.85
C GLN A 20 6.48 11.47 1.52
N GLY A 21 6.87 11.42 0.24
CA GLY A 21 8.26 11.55 -0.19
C GLY A 21 9.16 10.36 0.15
N TYR A 22 8.59 9.20 0.49
CA TYR A 22 9.37 8.02 0.87
C TYR A 22 9.81 7.19 -0.35
N THR A 23 11.03 6.67 -0.31
CA THR A 23 11.46 5.56 -1.16
C THR A 23 10.82 4.25 -0.67
N GLN A 24 10.79 3.22 -1.52
CA GLN A 24 10.36 1.88 -1.10
C GLN A 24 11.23 1.36 0.06
N GLN A 25 12.53 1.64 0.05
CA GLN A 25 13.44 1.22 1.12
C GLN A 25 13.11 1.91 2.46
N GLN A 26 12.81 3.22 2.43
CA GLN A 26 12.42 3.96 3.63
C GLN A 26 11.09 3.46 4.20
N LEU A 27 10.09 3.21 3.36
CA LEU A 27 8.82 2.67 3.84
C LEU A 27 9.00 1.24 4.38
N ALA A 28 9.75 0.39 3.69
CA ALA A 28 10.04 -0.97 4.13
C ALA A 28 10.71 -1.00 5.52
N GLN A 29 11.63 -0.07 5.79
CA GLN A 29 12.24 0.11 7.11
C GLN A 29 11.22 0.58 8.16
N LYS A 30 10.40 1.60 7.85
CA LYS A 30 9.36 2.12 8.77
C LYS A 30 8.32 1.05 9.13
N THR A 31 7.97 0.21 8.18
CA THR A 31 6.97 -0.85 8.36
C THR A 31 7.60 -2.19 8.69
N ASP A 32 8.92 -2.25 8.92
CA ASP A 32 9.68 -3.46 9.25
C ASP A 32 9.21 -4.67 8.40
N ILE A 33 9.35 -4.52 7.09
CA ILE A 33 9.19 -5.57 6.08
C ILE A 33 10.34 -5.49 5.08
N SER A 34 10.54 -6.55 4.30
CA SER A 34 11.58 -6.51 3.27
C SER A 34 11.19 -5.59 2.10
N PHE A 35 12.18 -4.91 1.53
CA PHE A 35 12.04 -4.10 0.32
C PHE A 35 11.38 -4.87 -0.83
N SER A 36 11.81 -6.12 -1.06
CA SER A 36 11.23 -6.98 -2.09
C SER A 36 9.75 -7.29 -1.83
N TYR A 37 9.37 -7.51 -0.57
CA TYR A 37 7.98 -7.78 -0.22
C TYR A 37 7.10 -6.54 -0.41
N LEU A 38 7.58 -5.35 -0.01
CA LEU A 38 6.89 -4.10 -0.31
C LEU A 38 6.72 -3.90 -1.83
N GLY A 39 7.75 -4.16 -2.63
CA GLY A 39 7.67 -4.08 -4.09
C GLY A 39 6.60 -5.01 -4.68
N LYS A 40 6.50 -6.26 -4.19
CA LYS A 40 5.44 -7.21 -4.61
C LYS A 40 4.05 -6.72 -4.24
N ILE A 41 3.91 -6.10 -3.06
CA ILE A 41 2.65 -5.48 -2.61
C ILE A 41 2.27 -4.33 -3.56
N GLU A 42 3.16 -3.36 -3.78
CA GLU A 42 2.90 -2.18 -4.62
C GLU A 42 2.57 -2.54 -6.08
N CYS A 43 3.19 -3.59 -6.62
CA CYS A 43 2.89 -4.07 -7.98
C CYS A 43 1.58 -4.89 -8.07
N GLY A 44 0.96 -5.24 -6.95
CA GLY A 44 -0.19 -6.15 -6.90
C GLY A 44 0.16 -7.57 -7.33
N ALA A 45 1.43 -7.98 -7.19
CA ALA A 45 1.96 -9.27 -7.63
C ALA A 45 1.78 -10.39 -6.58
N LEU A 46 1.19 -10.07 -5.42
CA LEU A 46 0.84 -11.08 -4.44
C LEU A 46 -0.34 -11.92 -4.93
N LYS A 47 -0.22 -13.26 -4.75
CA LYS A 47 -1.31 -14.20 -5.05
C LYS A 47 -2.57 -13.90 -4.24
N ASN A 48 -2.40 -13.45 -3.00
CA ASN A 48 -3.45 -13.03 -2.08
C ASN A 48 -3.17 -11.60 -1.58
N CYS A 49 -4.19 -10.89 -1.10
CA CYS A 49 -3.99 -9.61 -0.46
C CYS A 49 -3.12 -9.72 0.80
N ALA A 50 -2.37 -8.65 1.11
CA ALA A 50 -1.70 -8.51 2.39
C ALA A 50 -2.70 -8.65 3.55
N SER A 51 -2.24 -9.21 4.67
CA SER A 51 -3.06 -9.40 5.87
C SER A 51 -3.42 -8.04 6.50
N LEU A 52 -4.54 -8.00 7.23
CA LEU A 52 -5.00 -6.78 7.89
C LEU A 52 -3.95 -6.19 8.87
N PRO A 53 -3.24 -6.98 9.71
CA PRO A 53 -2.20 -6.44 10.58
C PRO A 53 -1.04 -5.79 9.81
N LEU A 54 -0.67 -6.35 8.65
CA LEU A 54 0.34 -5.75 7.79
C LEU A 54 -0.15 -4.44 7.16
N LEU A 55 -1.40 -4.39 6.71
CA LEU A 55 -2.00 -3.16 6.18
C LEU A 55 -2.09 -2.06 7.24
N MET A 56 -2.40 -2.41 8.49
CA MET A 56 -2.33 -1.46 9.62
C MET A 56 -0.91 -0.94 9.83
N LYS A 57 0.09 -1.83 9.85
CA LYS A 57 1.51 -1.45 9.98
C LYS A 57 1.95 -0.50 8.86
N ILE A 58 1.50 -0.77 7.63
CA ILE A 58 1.77 0.08 6.46
C ILE A 58 1.07 1.43 6.57
N ALA A 59 -0.20 1.47 6.95
CA ALA A 59 -0.93 2.72 7.18
C ALA A 59 -0.22 3.59 8.22
N SER A 60 0.21 2.99 9.34
CA SER A 60 1.01 3.69 10.37
C SER A 60 2.37 4.18 9.83
N GLY A 61 3.07 3.38 9.02
CA GLY A 61 4.33 3.81 8.40
C GLY A 61 4.18 4.93 7.36
N LEU A 62 2.97 5.09 6.81
CA LEU A 62 2.59 6.14 5.87
C LEU A 62 1.94 7.37 6.54
N ASP A 63 1.74 7.32 7.86
CA ASP A 63 1.06 8.37 8.63
C ASP A 63 -0.34 8.69 8.10
N ILE A 64 -1.12 7.64 7.81
CA ILE A 64 -2.52 7.73 7.37
C ILE A 64 -3.40 6.76 8.16
N SER A 65 -4.72 6.95 8.11
CA SER A 65 -5.63 5.96 8.69
C SER A 65 -5.71 4.70 7.81
N LEU A 66 -6.03 3.56 8.43
CA LEU A 66 -6.32 2.33 7.67
C LEU A 66 -7.52 2.55 6.71
N MET A 67 -8.49 3.38 7.09
CA MET A 67 -9.62 3.69 6.23
C MET A 67 -9.17 4.41 4.96
N ASP A 68 -8.26 5.39 5.05
CA ASP A 68 -7.73 6.10 3.88
C ASP A 68 -6.99 5.15 2.93
N LEU A 69 -6.31 4.14 3.48
CA LEU A 69 -5.63 3.12 2.71
C LEU A 69 -6.59 2.17 1.98
N LEU A 70 -7.71 1.82 2.61
CA LEU A 70 -8.70 0.87 2.08
C LEU A 70 -9.79 1.52 1.24
N ASN A 71 -10.03 2.82 1.41
CA ASN A 71 -11.15 3.55 0.82
C ASN A 71 -11.11 3.47 -0.71
N ASP A 72 -12.18 2.94 -1.32
CA ASP A 72 -12.25 2.71 -2.76
C ASP A 72 -12.66 3.96 -3.57
N LYS A 73 -12.85 5.12 -2.93
CA LYS A 73 -13.23 6.39 -3.57
C LYS A 73 -12.11 7.04 -4.39
N LEU A 74 -11.45 6.29 -5.27
CA LEU A 74 -10.65 6.85 -6.38
C LEU A 74 -11.53 7.13 -7.61
N ASN A 75 -12.70 7.75 -7.40
CA ASN A 75 -13.55 8.28 -8.46
C ASN A 75 -14.20 9.55 -7.90
N ASP A 76 -13.50 10.67 -8.04
CA ASP A 76 -14.06 12.02 -8.21
C ASP A 76 -12.90 12.87 -8.78
N ASN A 77 -12.72 12.80 -10.09
CA ASN A 77 -11.84 13.66 -10.92
C ASN A 77 -10.35 13.31 -11.03
N LEU A 78 -10.03 12.27 -11.82
CA LEU A 78 -8.83 12.21 -12.64
C LEU A 78 -9.18 11.69 -14.04
#